data_AF-A0A538CBQ1-F1
#
_entry.id   AF-A0A538CBQ1-F1
#
_cell.length_a   1.000
_cell.length_b   1.000
_cell.length_c   1.000
_cell.angle_alpha   90.00
_cell.angle_beta   90.00
_cell.angle_gamma   90.00
#
_symmetry.space_group_name_H-M   'P 1'
#
loop_
_entity.id
_entity.type
_entity.pdbx_description
1 polymer ?
#
loop_
_entity_poly.entity_id
_entity_poly.type
_entity_poly.pdbx_seq_one_letter_code
_entity_poly.pdbx_strand_id
1 'polypeptide(L)'
;RPRFRRRCEGLWAGHIPFTPRAKKTLELALREARHLGHDHIGTEHVLLGLLREKEGVACSVLASQGVTYQRARAAIIEELRRGEGMTPPAPGA
;
A
#
# COMPACT_ATOMS: atom_id res chain seq x y z
N ARG A 1 38.70 12.77 1.82
CA ARG A 1 37.54 11.85 1.78
C ARG A 1 36.49 12.44 0.84
N PRO A 2 36.04 11.75 -0.22
CA PRO A 2 35.31 12.42 -1.30
C PRO A 2 33.83 12.69 -0.95
N ARG A 3 33.48 13.98 -0.98
CA ARG A 3 32.27 14.61 -1.56
C ARG A 3 30.97 13.78 -1.64
N PHE A 4 30.13 13.88 -0.61
CA PHE A 4 28.67 13.78 -0.76
C PHE A 4 28.07 15.19 -0.89
N ARG A 5 28.22 15.80 -2.08
CA ARG A 5 27.44 16.99 -2.46
C ARG A 5 26.65 16.65 -3.70
N ARG A 6 25.62 15.80 -3.55
CA ARG A 6 24.59 15.61 -4.58
C ARG A 6 23.63 16.78 -4.52
N ARG A 7 23.97 17.74 -5.36
CA ARG A 7 23.12 18.70 -6.07
C ARG A 7 21.62 18.36 -6.03
N CYS A 8 20.88 19.10 -5.21
CA CYS A 8 19.42 19.21 -5.31
C CYS A 8 19.08 20.31 -6.31
N GLU A 9 19.48 20.17 -7.57
CA GLU A 9 19.06 21.09 -8.65
C GLU A 9 18.35 20.21 -9.68
N GLY A 10 17.02 20.08 -9.57
CA GLY A 10 16.18 19.42 -10.59
C GLY A 10 15.04 18.51 -10.11
N LEU A 11 14.96 18.12 -8.83
CA LEU A 11 13.95 17.16 -8.33
C LEU A 11 12.54 17.73 -8.08
N TRP A 12 12.29 18.98 -8.46
CA TRP A 12 11.03 19.69 -8.18
C TRP A 12 10.15 19.84 -9.43
N ALA A 13 10.33 18.97 -10.42
CA ALA A 13 9.40 18.81 -11.52
C ALA A 13 8.47 17.62 -11.23
N GLY A 14 7.52 17.81 -10.31
CA GLY A 14 6.28 17.03 -10.15
C GLY A 14 6.34 15.53 -9.84
N HIS A 15 7.47 14.84 -10.01
CA HIS A 15 7.55 13.39 -9.91
C HIS A 15 8.68 12.97 -8.97
N ILE A 16 8.32 12.74 -7.71
CA ILE A 16 9.22 12.18 -6.70
C ILE A 16 9.42 10.69 -7.04
N PRO A 17 10.64 10.25 -7.39
CA PRO A 17 10.88 8.86 -7.73
C PRO A 17 10.67 7.98 -6.49
N PHE A 18 9.85 6.94 -6.63
CA PHE A 18 9.70 5.94 -5.58
C PHE A 18 11.01 5.17 -5.39
N THR A 19 11.29 4.82 -4.14
CA THR A 19 12.33 3.84 -3.85
C THR A 19 11.93 2.48 -4.46
N PRO A 20 12.88 1.61 -4.84
CA PRO A 20 12.57 0.27 -5.35
C PRO A 20 11.64 -0.51 -4.42
N ARG A 21 11.81 -0.30 -3.11
CA ARG A 21 10.97 -0.85 -2.06
C ARG A 21 9.52 -0.33 -2.11
N ALA A 22 9.34 0.99 -2.18
CA ALA A 22 8.00 1.59 -2.26
C ALA A 22 7.27 1.10 -3.52
N LYS A 23 7.97 0.95 -4.65
CA LYS A 23 7.41 0.35 -5.86
C LYS A 23 6.94 -1.09 -5.64
N LYS A 24 7.76 -1.94 -5.00
CA LYS A 24 7.39 -3.32 -4.64
C LYS A 24 6.15 -3.36 -3.74
N THR A 25 6.05 -2.48 -2.75
CA THR A 25 4.86 -2.35 -1.90
C THR A 25 3.60 -2.04 -2.70
N LEU A 26 3.68 -1.10 -3.64
CA LEU A 26 2.54 -0.74 -4.50
C LEU A 26 2.13 -1.89 -5.44
N GLU A 27 3.10 -2.63 -5.98
CA GLU A 27 2.82 -3.83 -6.78
C GLU A 27 2.11 -4.92 -5.95
N LEU A 28 2.51 -5.09 -4.68
CA LEU A 28 1.82 -6.01 -3.76
C LEU A 28 0.41 -5.52 -3.44
N ALA A 29 0.23 -4.22 -3.21
CA ALA A 29 -1.10 -3.63 -2.98
C ALA A 29 -2.03 -3.87 -4.18
N LEU A 30 -1.55 -3.66 -5.41
CA LEU A 30 -2.32 -3.95 -6.63
C LEU A 30 -2.73 -5.43 -6.72
N ARG A 31 -1.85 -6.36 -6.32
CA ARG A 31 -2.19 -7.79 -6.28
C ARG A 31 -3.28 -8.09 -5.26
N GLU A 32 -3.26 -7.45 -4.08
CA GLU A 32 -4.30 -7.60 -3.07
C GLU A 32 -5.65 -7.06 -3.56
N ALA A 33 -5.67 -5.90 -4.23
CA ALA A 33 -6.89 -5.34 -4.83
C ALA A 33 -7.52 -6.30 -5.83
N ARG A 34 -6.69 -6.88 -6.73
CA ARG A 34 -7.14 -7.90 -7.68
C ARG A 34 -7.62 -9.18 -7.02
N HIS A 35 -6.99 -9.61 -5.93
CA HIS A 35 -7.46 -10.79 -5.18
C HIS A 35 -8.80 -10.57 -4.47
N LEU A 36 -9.10 -9.34 -4.08
CA LEU A 36 -10.38 -8.97 -3.47
C LEU A 36 -11.44 -8.59 -4.53
N GLY A 37 -11.06 -8.47 -5.80
CA GLY A 37 -11.97 -8.08 -6.88
C GLY A 37 -12.29 -6.58 -6.90
N HIS A 38 -11.44 -5.74 -6.31
CA HIS A 38 -11.61 -4.29 -6.31
C HIS A 38 -10.92 -3.67 -7.54
N ASP A 39 -11.65 -2.85 -8.28
CA ASP A 39 -11.15 -2.15 -9.48
C ASP A 39 -10.20 -0.98 -9.16
N HIS A 40 -10.12 -0.59 -7.89
CA HIS A 40 -9.30 0.53 -7.42
C HIS A 40 -8.43 0.14 -6.22
N ILE A 41 -7.26 0.77 -6.12
CA ILE A 41 -6.36 0.57 -4.98
C ILE A 41 -6.77 1.51 -3.84
N GLY A 42 -7.59 1.00 -2.93
CA GLY A 42 -7.88 1.62 -1.64
C GLY A 42 -6.70 1.58 -0.64
N THR A 43 -6.86 2.28 0.48
CA THR A 43 -5.84 2.36 1.56
C THR A 43 -5.62 1.01 2.24
N GLU A 44 -6.64 0.16 2.26
CA GLU A 44 -6.62 -1.20 2.78
C GLU A 44 -5.63 -2.09 2.01
N HIS A 45 -5.57 -1.97 0.69
CA HIS A 45 -4.62 -2.71 -0.13
C HIS A 45 -3.19 -2.23 0.08
N VAL A 46 -3.00 -0.92 0.25
CA VAL A 46 -1.68 -0.34 0.55
C VAL A 46 -1.16 -0.87 1.89
N LEU A 47 -2.03 -0.93 2.91
CA LEU A 47 -1.68 -1.52 4.22
C LEU A 47 -1.31 -3.00 4.09
N LEU A 48 -2.08 -3.79 3.34
CA LEU A 48 -1.75 -5.20 3.09
C LEU A 48 -0.45 -5.36 2.31
N GLY A 49 -0.19 -4.49 1.33
CA GLY A 49 1.06 -4.44 0.58
C GLY A 49 2.27 -4.15 1.47
N LEU A 50 2.13 -3.22 2.43
CA LEU A 50 3.18 -2.89 3.41
C LEU A 50 3.49 -4.06 4.35
N LEU A 51 2.46 -4.75 4.83
CA LEU A 51 2.62 -5.93 5.68
C LEU A 51 3.20 -7.13 4.91
N ARG A 52 2.92 -7.25 3.62
CA ARG A 52 3.39 -8.35 2.76
C ARG A 52 4.82 -8.16 2.25
N GLU A 53 5.31 -6.92 2.21
CA GLU A 53 6.68 -6.61 1.81
C GLU A 53 7.72 -7.11 2.84
N LYS A 54 7.31 -7.36 4.09
CA LYS A 54 8.02 -8.01 5.21
C LYS A 54 9.31 -7.36 5.72
N GLU A 55 10.05 -6.63 4.89
CA GLU A 55 11.40 -6.15 5.25
C GLU A 55 11.40 -4.69 5.74
N GLY A 56 10.22 -4.10 5.99
CA GLY A 56 10.01 -2.67 6.15
C GLY A 56 9.92 -2.16 7.58
N VAL A 57 10.24 -0.86 7.76
CA VAL A 57 10.00 -0.15 9.03
C VAL A 57 8.51 -0.23 9.39
N ALA A 58 7.62 -0.04 8.42
CA ALA A 58 6.18 -0.18 8.62
C ALA A 58 5.79 -1.57 9.13
N CYS A 59 6.32 -2.64 8.52
CA CYS A 59 6.07 -4.01 8.98
C CYS A 59 6.59 -4.24 10.40
N SER A 60 7.78 -3.70 10.72
CA SER A 60 8.40 -3.84 12.04
C SER A 60 7.58 -3.12 13.13
N VAL A 61 7.13 -1.89 12.86
CA VAL A 61 6.30 -1.09 13.77
C VAL A 61 4.92 -1.72 13.96
N LEU A 62 4.29 -2.21 12.90
CA LEU A 62 3.00 -2.88 13.00
C LEU A 62 3.12 -4.22 13.76
N ALA A 63 4.18 -4.98 13.52
CA ALA A 63 4.46 -6.21 14.25
C ALA A 63 4.73 -5.95 15.74
N SER A 64 5.43 -4.88 16.11
CA SER A 64 5.64 -4.51 17.52
C SER A 64 4.33 -4.15 18.24
N GLN A 65 3.31 -3.71 17.49
CA GLN A 65 1.96 -3.48 18.00
C GLN A 65 1.05 -4.71 17.94
N GLY A 66 1.59 -5.89 17.60
CA GLY A 66 0.82 -7.14 17.51
C GLY A 66 -0.09 -7.25 16.28
N VAL A 67 0.09 -6.36 15.29
CA VAL A 67 -0.63 -6.39 14.02
C VAL A 67 0.10 -7.33 13.06
N THR A 68 -0.52 -8.47 12.78
CA THR A 68 -0.02 -9.43 11.78
C THR A 68 -0.78 -9.27 10.47
N TYR A 69 -0.17 -9.68 9.35
CA TYR A 69 -0.84 -9.69 8.05
C TYR A 69 -2.20 -10.39 8.09
N GLN A 70 -2.28 -11.55 8.73
CA GLN A 70 -3.51 -12.33 8.83
C GLN A 70 -4.61 -11.59 9.61
N ARG A 71 -4.24 -10.97 10.74
CA ARG A 71 -5.17 -10.17 11.54
C ARG A 71 -5.66 -8.94 10.80
N ALA A 72 -4.75 -8.21 10.16
CA ALA A 72 -5.08 -7.03 9.37
C ALA A 72 -6.02 -7.39 8.21
N ARG A 73 -5.75 -8.47 7.49
CA ARG A 73 -6.60 -8.96 6.40
C ARG A 73 -7.99 -9.33 6.88
N ALA A 74 -8.11 -10.05 8.00
CA ALA A 74 -9.40 -10.41 8.57
C ALA A 74 -10.21 -9.18 8.99
N ALA A 75 -9.57 -8.21 9.66
CA ALA A 75 -10.21 -6.97 10.09
C ALA A 75 -10.68 -6.12 8.89
N ILE A 76 -9.84 -6.00 7.85
CA ILE A 76 -10.19 -5.28 6.61
C ILE A 76 -11.39 -5.91 5.94
N ILE A 77 -11.42 -7.25 5.79
CA ILE A 77 -12.56 -7.94 5.15
C ILE A 77 -13.84 -7.68 5.95
N GLU A 78 -13.77 -7.65 7.28
CA GLU A 78 -14.92 -7.36 8.12
C GLU A 78 -15.40 -5.91 7.99
N GLU A 79 -14.48 -4.95 7.94
CA GLU A 79 -14.82 -3.54 7.69
C GLU A 79 -15.38 -3.31 6.28
N LEU A 80 -14.83 -4.00 5.27
CA LEU A 80 -15.36 -3.96 3.91
C LEU A 80 -16.80 -4.48 3.88
N ARG A 81 -17.10 -5.61 4.52
CA ARG A 81 -18.49 -6.10 4.65
C ARG A 81 -19.41 -5.10 5.33
N ARG A 82 -18.92 -4.34 6.31
CA ARG A 82 -19.69 -3.26 6.96
C ARG A 82 -19.88 -2.05 6.04
N GLY A 83 -18.93 -1.79 5.13
CA GLY A 83 -18.92 -0.64 4.22
C GLY A 83 -19.45 -0.90 2.81
N GLU A 84 -19.60 -2.16 2.38
CA GLU A 84 -20.08 -2.62 1.06
C GLU A 84 -21.56 -2.32 0.76
N GLY A 85 -22.15 -1.36 1.48
CA GLY A 85 -23.43 -0.72 1.16
C GLY A 85 -23.32 0.53 0.27
N MET A 86 -22.12 0.91 -0.21
CA MET A 86 -21.92 2.21 -0.88
C MET A 86 -21.02 2.17 -2.13
N THR A 87 -21.28 1.25 -3.05
CA THR A 87 -20.91 1.47 -4.47
C THR A 87 -22.09 1.10 -5.35
N PRO A 88 -22.91 2.07 -5.82
CA PRO A 88 -23.79 1.81 -6.94
C PRO A 88 -22.94 1.30 -8.13
N PRO A 89 -23.36 0.25 -8.83
CA PRO A 89 -22.70 -0.16 -10.06
C PRO A 89 -22.73 1.04 -11.03
N ALA A 90 -21.57 1.34 -11.63
CA ALA A 90 -21.48 2.43 -12.58
C ALA A 90 -22.51 2.23 -13.71
N PRO A 91 -23.37 3.22 -14.03
CA PRO A 91 -24.21 3.14 -15.21
C PRO A 91 -23.32 3.31 -16.45
N GLY A 92 -23.16 2.26 -17.25
CA GLY A 92 -22.52 2.36 -18.57
C GLY A 92 -21.70 1.14 -19.04
N ALA A 93 -22.22 -0.08 -18.89
CA ALA A 93 -21.83 -1.21 -19.74
C ALA A 93 -22.82 -1.32 -20.91
#